data_AF-A0A9D1Z9E3-F1
#
_entry.id   AF-A0A9D1Z9E3-F1
#
_cell.length_a   1.000
_cell.length_b   1.000
_cell.length_c   1.000
_cell.angle_alpha   90.00
_cell.angle_beta   90.00
_cell.angle_gamma   90.00
#
_symmetry.space_group_name_H-M   'P 1'
#
loop_
_entity.id
_entity.type
_entity.pdbx_description
1 polymer ?
#
loop_
_entity_poly.entity_id
_entity_poly.type
_entity_poly.pdbx_seq_one_letter_code
_entity_poly.pdbx_strand_id
1 'polypeptide(L)'
;MIFKNAFHLLIDNFALNYKYLLYKLIVVAISVGLAAAFVVPNAAFLFSSEPFGDVIGLIKDFFKALVSGDTVFLNGFSESLKTALSDLGSYIAAKTSNWVLLAVAAAAVILIYRFLSGLGNFVFGGLVDDKMSSYAKTSFSGAFIRNLGRASLWQLIYVPVTFVYDALMLVLCYLFFLTLLNVISFTLLASALALMLSVTLLLVAQAVKLSVFNGVVPAFVSDKLKLSAALKKGFSHLKGRFGALFSTYLATSLIILCMYMVAGVFTFGAGLLLAVPVSYLMLICIQFVSYYMFEGKKYFIAKDKIIQPEKDKKEEDFYDDFDL
;
A
#
# COMPACT_ATOMS: atom_id res chain seq x y z
N MET A 1 11.63 16.28 -12.57
CA MET A 1 12.89 16.26 -11.77
C MET A 1 12.79 15.39 -10.52
N ILE A 2 11.70 15.49 -9.72
CA ILE A 2 11.52 14.72 -8.48
C ILE A 2 11.73 13.22 -8.69
N PHE A 3 11.04 12.61 -9.67
CA PHE A 3 11.19 11.18 -9.98
C PHE A 3 12.63 10.78 -10.31
N LYS A 4 13.30 11.54 -11.20
CA LYS A 4 14.68 11.28 -11.61
C LYS A 4 15.64 11.31 -10.41
N ASN A 5 15.51 12.32 -9.56
CA ASN A 5 16.37 12.49 -8.40
C ASN A 5 16.11 11.38 -7.35
N ALA A 6 14.84 11.02 -7.13
CA ALA A 6 14.47 9.92 -6.26
C ALA A 6 14.99 8.57 -6.77
N PHE A 7 14.96 8.35 -8.09
CA PHE A 7 15.49 7.12 -8.70
C PHE A 7 17.01 7.00 -8.55
N HIS A 8 17.76 8.09 -8.76
CA HIS A 8 19.21 8.09 -8.50
C HIS A 8 19.52 7.82 -7.04
N LEU A 9 18.76 8.43 -6.13
CA LEU A 9 18.92 8.20 -4.70
C LEU A 9 18.61 6.75 -4.33
N LEU A 10 17.59 6.14 -4.95
CA LEU A 10 17.28 4.72 -4.78
C LEU A 10 18.44 3.81 -5.21
N ILE A 11 19.10 4.11 -6.32
CA ILE A 11 20.25 3.34 -6.81
C ILE A 11 21.45 3.45 -5.85
N ASP A 12 21.80 4.65 -5.39
CA ASP A 12 22.87 4.86 -4.38
C ASP A 12 22.55 4.16 -3.04
N ASN A 13 21.26 3.92 -2.79
CA ASN A 13 20.74 3.29 -1.58
C ASN A 13 20.28 1.86 -1.75
N PHE A 14 20.61 1.21 -2.86
CA PHE A 14 20.01 -0.09 -3.17
C PHE A 14 20.28 -1.15 -2.09
N ALA A 15 21.43 -1.07 -1.40
CA ALA A 15 21.76 -1.95 -0.27
C ALA A 15 20.77 -1.86 0.91
N LEU A 16 20.05 -0.74 1.06
CA LEU A 16 18.99 -0.60 2.07
C LEU A 16 17.80 -1.52 1.79
N ASN A 17 17.56 -1.90 0.53
CA ASN A 17 16.47 -2.81 0.17
C ASN A 17 16.60 -4.18 0.83
N TYR A 18 17.83 -4.72 0.98
CA TYR A 18 18.04 -6.01 1.64
C TYR A 18 17.73 -5.95 3.13
N LYS A 19 18.12 -4.86 3.81
CA LYS A 19 17.78 -4.63 5.23
C LYS A 19 16.28 -4.48 5.41
N TYR A 20 15.64 -3.77 4.47
CA TYR A 20 14.21 -3.58 4.48
C TYR A 20 13.44 -4.86 4.21
N LEU A 21 13.92 -5.70 3.29
CA LEU A 21 13.38 -7.02 3.02
C LEU A 21 13.41 -7.89 4.28
N LEU A 22 14.57 -7.98 4.96
CA LEU A 22 14.69 -8.75 6.19
C LEU A 22 13.70 -8.27 7.26
N TYR A 23 13.58 -6.94 7.45
CA TYR A 23 12.59 -6.37 8.34
C TYR A 23 11.16 -6.77 7.97
N LYS A 24 10.80 -6.68 6.68
CA LYS A 24 9.47 -7.05 6.20
C LYS A 24 9.18 -8.53 6.40
N LEU A 25 10.14 -9.42 6.17
CA LEU A 25 9.98 -10.85 6.42
C LEU A 25 9.69 -11.14 7.89
N ILE A 26 10.38 -10.47 8.82
CA ILE A 26 10.10 -10.59 10.26
C ILE A 26 8.68 -10.13 10.57
N VAL A 27 8.27 -8.97 10.04
CA VAL A 27 6.91 -8.45 10.26
C VAL A 27 5.85 -9.40 9.68
N VAL A 28 6.07 -9.94 8.48
CA VAL A 28 5.18 -10.92 7.86
C VAL A 28 5.10 -12.19 8.72
N ALA A 29 6.23 -12.72 9.20
CA ALA A 29 6.24 -13.89 10.06
C ALA A 29 5.43 -13.69 11.35
N ILE A 30 5.56 -12.52 12.00
CA ILE A 30 4.77 -12.15 13.18
C ILE A 30 3.28 -12.09 12.81
N SER A 31 2.92 -11.43 11.72
CA SER A 31 1.52 -11.29 11.30
C SER A 31 0.89 -12.62 10.88
N VAL A 32 1.64 -13.50 10.23
CA VAL A 32 1.21 -14.87 9.89
C VAL A 32 1.03 -15.69 11.16
N GLY A 33 1.93 -15.59 12.13
CA GLY A 33 1.78 -16.23 13.43
C GLY A 33 0.51 -15.79 14.17
N LEU A 34 0.23 -14.48 14.19
CA LEU A 34 -1.00 -13.94 14.75
C LEU A 34 -2.26 -14.38 13.97
N ALA A 35 -2.20 -14.41 12.64
CA ALA A 35 -3.29 -14.90 11.81
C ALA A 35 -3.56 -16.39 12.07
N ALA A 36 -2.51 -17.21 12.19
CA ALA A 36 -2.62 -18.63 12.50
C ALA A 36 -3.20 -18.88 13.90
N ALA A 37 -2.90 -18.00 14.87
CA ALA A 37 -3.42 -18.11 16.22
C ALA A 37 -4.88 -17.64 16.36
N PHE A 38 -5.25 -16.53 15.71
CA PHE A 38 -6.53 -15.86 15.96
C PHE A 38 -7.51 -15.89 14.78
N VAL A 39 -7.03 -15.91 13.54
CA VAL A 39 -7.92 -15.86 12.35
C VAL A 39 -8.24 -17.27 11.87
N VAL A 40 -7.23 -18.12 11.72
CA VAL A 40 -7.38 -19.48 11.16
C VAL A 40 -8.34 -20.35 11.97
N PRO A 41 -8.26 -20.44 13.32
CA PRO A 41 -9.17 -21.30 14.08
C PRO A 41 -10.63 -20.82 14.01
N ASN A 42 -10.84 -19.51 14.07
CA ASN A 42 -12.18 -18.91 13.96
C ASN A 42 -12.77 -19.07 12.56
N ALA A 43 -11.93 -18.91 11.53
CA ALA A 43 -12.33 -19.16 10.15
C ALA A 43 -12.66 -20.65 9.93
N ALA A 44 -11.80 -21.57 10.37
CA ALA A 44 -12.03 -23.00 10.26
C ALA A 44 -13.33 -23.42 10.96
N PHE A 45 -13.58 -22.92 12.17
CA PHE A 45 -14.84 -23.17 12.88
C PHE A 45 -16.08 -22.74 12.09
N LEU A 46 -16.01 -21.60 11.39
CA LEU A 46 -17.14 -21.08 10.61
C LEU A 46 -17.31 -21.81 9.26
N PHE A 47 -16.21 -22.04 8.54
CA PHE A 47 -16.21 -22.60 7.18
C PHE A 47 -16.28 -24.13 7.14
N SER A 48 -15.96 -24.84 8.23
CA SER A 48 -16.12 -26.30 8.34
C SER A 48 -17.51 -26.73 8.82
N SER A 49 -18.50 -25.84 8.75
CA SER A 49 -19.88 -26.15 9.12
C SER A 49 -20.61 -26.87 7.98
N GLU A 50 -21.57 -27.72 8.35
CA GLU A 50 -22.40 -28.52 7.45
C GLU A 50 -23.03 -27.70 6.31
N PRO A 51 -23.62 -26.49 6.54
CA PRO A 51 -24.21 -25.70 5.47
C PRO A 51 -23.19 -25.21 4.42
N PHE A 52 -21.94 -24.97 4.81
CA PHE A 52 -20.87 -24.65 3.85
C PHE A 52 -20.43 -25.89 3.08
N GLY A 53 -20.36 -27.04 3.74
CA GLY A 53 -20.07 -28.33 3.13
C GLY A 53 -21.09 -28.69 2.06
N ASP A 54 -22.38 -28.46 2.32
CA ASP A 54 -23.48 -28.79 1.41
C ASP A 54 -23.45 -27.93 0.15
N VAL A 55 -23.20 -26.61 0.27
CA VAL A 55 -23.05 -25.72 -0.90
C VAL A 55 -21.84 -26.11 -1.74
N ILE A 56 -20.69 -26.41 -1.11
CA ILE A 56 -19.48 -26.85 -1.82
C ILE A 56 -19.72 -28.21 -2.49
N GLY A 57 -20.40 -29.13 -1.80
CA GLY A 57 -20.79 -30.44 -2.30
C GLY A 57 -21.68 -30.33 -3.54
N LEU A 58 -22.76 -29.56 -3.45
CA LEU A 58 -23.69 -29.30 -4.56
C LEU A 58 -22.99 -28.69 -5.78
N ILE A 59 -22.06 -27.75 -5.59
CA ILE A 59 -21.28 -27.17 -6.70
C ILE A 59 -20.40 -28.23 -7.35
N LYS A 60 -19.73 -29.09 -6.57
CA LYS A 60 -18.91 -30.19 -7.12
C LYS A 60 -19.76 -31.20 -7.87
N ASP A 61 -20.90 -31.58 -7.31
CA ASP A 61 -21.83 -32.52 -7.91
C ASP A 61 -22.47 -31.95 -9.18
N PHE A 62 -22.71 -30.64 -9.24
CA PHE A 62 -23.12 -29.95 -10.47
C PHE A 62 -22.07 -30.07 -11.57
N PHE A 63 -20.79 -29.79 -11.29
CA PHE A 63 -19.73 -29.97 -12.29
C PHE A 63 -19.60 -31.43 -12.72
N LYS A 64 -19.76 -32.38 -11.79
CA LYS A 64 -19.73 -33.80 -12.10
C LYS A 64 -20.90 -34.22 -12.99
N ALA A 65 -22.11 -33.78 -12.66
CA ALA A 65 -23.34 -34.05 -13.42
C ALA A 65 -23.29 -33.43 -14.82
N LEU A 66 -22.68 -32.24 -14.96
CA LEU A 66 -22.48 -31.57 -16.25
C LEU A 66 -21.52 -32.33 -17.16
N VAL A 67 -20.50 -32.98 -16.59
CA VAL A 67 -19.55 -33.83 -17.31
C VAL A 67 -20.13 -35.22 -17.60
N SER A 68 -20.95 -35.77 -16.70
CA SER A 68 -21.55 -37.11 -16.85
C SER A 68 -22.88 -37.12 -17.61
N GLY A 69 -23.45 -35.95 -17.92
CA GLY A 69 -24.73 -35.83 -18.62
C GLY A 69 -25.95 -36.24 -17.78
N ASP A 70 -25.88 -36.12 -16.45
CA ASP A 70 -27.00 -36.45 -15.57
C ASP A 70 -28.07 -35.36 -15.57
N THR A 71 -29.02 -35.47 -16.49
CA THR A 71 -30.11 -34.50 -16.67
C THR A 71 -31.11 -34.49 -15.52
N VAL A 72 -31.17 -35.53 -14.69
CA VAL A 72 -32.07 -35.62 -13.54
C VAL A 72 -31.58 -34.74 -12.40
N PHE A 73 -30.28 -34.83 -12.08
CA PHE A 73 -29.65 -33.95 -11.09
C PHE A 73 -29.71 -32.47 -11.52
N LEU A 74 -29.44 -32.19 -12.79
CA LEU A 74 -29.41 -30.82 -13.32
C LEU A 74 -30.79 -30.13 -13.26
N ASN A 75 -31.88 -30.87 -13.44
CA ASN A 75 -33.24 -30.33 -13.32
C ASN A 75 -33.62 -29.99 -11.87
N GLY A 76 -33.14 -30.75 -10.87
CA GLY A 76 -33.39 -30.50 -9.45
C GLY A 76 -32.41 -29.50 -8.79
N PHE A 77 -31.26 -29.25 -9.43
CA PHE A 77 -30.17 -28.47 -8.86
C PHE A 77 -30.57 -27.06 -8.39
N SER A 78 -31.39 -26.35 -9.17
CA SER A 78 -31.81 -24.98 -8.84
C SER A 78 -32.57 -24.91 -7.50
N GLU A 79 -33.40 -25.91 -7.23
CA GLU A 79 -34.17 -25.99 -5.99
C GLU A 79 -33.30 -26.40 -4.81
N SER A 80 -32.46 -27.44 -4.98
CA SER A 80 -31.49 -27.87 -3.97
C SER A 80 -30.49 -26.77 -3.60
N LEU A 81 -30.03 -26.00 -4.59
CA LEU A 81 -29.12 -24.87 -4.37
C LEU A 81 -29.81 -23.73 -3.61
N LYS A 82 -31.08 -23.41 -3.94
CA LYS A 82 -31.84 -22.39 -3.20
C LYS A 82 -32.03 -22.76 -1.73
N THR A 83 -32.36 -24.03 -1.45
CA THR A 83 -32.50 -24.53 -0.08
C THR A 83 -31.17 -24.45 0.67
N ALA A 84 -30.10 -24.98 0.09
CA ALA A 84 -28.76 -24.92 0.71
C ALA A 84 -28.27 -23.47 0.94
N LEU A 85 -28.57 -22.55 0.02
CA LEU A 85 -28.27 -21.13 0.21
C LEU A 85 -29.12 -20.48 1.30
N SER A 86 -30.39 -20.87 1.45
CA SER A 86 -31.26 -20.38 2.54
C SER A 86 -30.79 -20.87 3.91
N ASP A 87 -30.34 -22.12 3.98
CA ASP A 87 -29.81 -22.72 5.20
C ASP A 87 -28.46 -22.10 5.58
N LEU A 88 -27.61 -21.84 4.59
CA LEU A 88 -26.38 -21.08 4.75
C LEU A 88 -26.67 -19.65 5.25
N GLY A 89 -27.65 -18.97 4.66
CA GLY A 89 -28.07 -17.63 5.08
C GLY A 89 -28.55 -17.60 6.54
N SER A 90 -29.35 -18.58 6.94
CA SER A 90 -29.83 -18.75 8.31
C SER A 90 -28.69 -19.06 9.28
N TYR A 91 -27.72 -19.87 8.87
CA TYR A 91 -26.52 -20.17 9.65
C TYR A 91 -25.65 -18.92 9.87
N ILE A 92 -25.45 -18.11 8.82
CA ILE A 92 -24.71 -16.84 8.91
C ILE A 92 -25.41 -15.90 9.89
N ALA A 93 -26.74 -15.76 9.78
CA ALA A 93 -27.54 -14.93 10.67
C ALA A 93 -27.46 -15.42 12.13
N ALA A 94 -27.55 -16.73 12.36
CA ALA A 94 -27.47 -17.34 13.70
C ALA A 94 -26.08 -17.20 14.34
N LYS A 95 -25.01 -17.16 13.54
CA LYS A 95 -23.61 -17.04 14.00
C LYS A 95 -23.02 -15.65 13.78
N THR A 96 -23.84 -14.61 13.66
CA THR A 96 -23.39 -13.22 13.44
C THR A 96 -22.29 -12.79 14.42
N SER A 97 -22.38 -13.16 15.69
CA SER A 97 -21.35 -12.83 16.70
C SER A 97 -19.97 -13.41 16.34
N ASN A 98 -19.92 -14.66 15.85
CA ASN A 98 -18.66 -15.29 15.46
C ASN A 98 -18.08 -14.68 14.17
N TRP A 99 -18.94 -14.27 13.24
CA TRP A 99 -18.52 -13.52 12.05
C TRP A 99 -17.92 -12.16 12.41
N VAL A 100 -18.53 -11.46 13.38
CA VAL A 100 -17.99 -10.20 13.91
C VAL A 100 -16.65 -10.45 14.60
N LEU A 101 -16.51 -11.51 15.40
CA LEU A 101 -15.25 -11.86 16.05
C LEU A 101 -14.14 -12.18 15.03
N LEU A 102 -14.44 -12.93 13.97
CA LEU A 102 -13.51 -13.20 12.89
C LEU A 102 -13.09 -11.90 12.19
N ALA A 103 -14.05 -11.02 11.87
CA ALA A 103 -13.77 -9.75 11.21
C ALA A 103 -12.91 -8.83 12.09
N VAL A 104 -13.20 -8.75 13.39
CA VAL A 104 -12.41 -7.98 14.37
C VAL A 104 -11.00 -8.56 14.52
N ALA A 105 -10.86 -9.88 14.62
CA ALA A 105 -9.56 -10.54 14.69
C ALA A 105 -8.73 -10.29 13.43
N ALA A 106 -9.33 -10.43 12.24
CA ALA A 106 -8.68 -10.14 10.97
C ALA A 106 -8.27 -8.66 10.86
N ALA A 107 -9.16 -7.73 11.23
CA ALA A 107 -8.86 -6.30 11.25
C ALA A 107 -7.71 -5.98 12.21
N ALA A 108 -7.70 -6.56 13.42
CA ALA A 108 -6.63 -6.38 14.39
C ALA A 108 -5.27 -6.85 13.85
N VAL A 109 -5.22 -8.04 13.24
CA VAL A 109 -3.99 -8.56 12.62
C VAL A 109 -3.50 -7.64 11.48
N ILE A 110 -4.41 -7.16 10.63
CA ILE A 110 -4.09 -6.23 9.54
C ILE A 110 -3.56 -4.90 10.10
N LEU A 111 -4.16 -4.37 11.16
CA LEU A 111 -3.71 -3.13 11.81
C LEU A 111 -2.32 -3.30 12.44
N ILE A 112 -2.06 -4.43 13.12
CA ILE A 112 -0.74 -4.74 13.68
C ILE A 112 0.30 -4.85 12.56
N TYR A 113 -0.01 -5.58 11.48
CA TYR A 113 0.85 -5.67 10.30
C TYR A 113 1.18 -4.29 9.74
N ARG A 114 0.16 -3.46 9.51
CA ARG A 114 0.32 -2.09 8.97
C ARG A 114 1.14 -1.21 9.91
N PHE A 115 0.92 -1.31 11.22
CA PHE A 115 1.67 -0.57 12.24
C PHE A 115 3.15 -0.95 12.24
N LEU A 116 3.48 -2.23 12.37
CA LEU A 116 4.87 -2.71 12.36
C LEU A 116 5.55 -2.40 11.02
N SER A 117 4.85 -2.65 9.91
CA SER A 117 5.33 -2.31 8.57
C SER A 117 5.63 -0.82 8.42
N GLY A 118 4.76 0.04 8.97
CA GLY A 118 4.91 1.49 8.96
C GLY A 118 6.06 2.01 9.81
N LEU A 119 6.37 1.37 10.95
CA LEU A 119 7.55 1.71 11.75
C LEU A 119 8.83 1.57 10.92
N GLY A 120 8.94 0.47 10.15
CA GLY A 120 10.04 0.26 9.22
C GLY A 120 10.12 1.41 8.22
N ASN A 121 9.03 1.72 7.52
CA ASN A 121 8.98 2.80 6.51
C ASN A 121 9.48 4.13 7.07
N PHE A 122 9.10 4.46 8.30
CA PHE A 122 9.54 5.67 8.98
C PHE A 122 11.05 5.68 9.23
N VAL A 123 11.59 4.57 9.72
CA VAL A 123 13.03 4.41 9.99
C VAL A 123 13.84 4.48 8.70
N PHE A 124 13.35 3.89 7.61
CA PHE A 124 13.97 4.03 6.29
C PHE A 124 13.93 5.47 5.78
N GLY A 125 12.85 6.22 6.05
CA GLY A 125 12.83 7.66 5.83
C GLY A 125 13.96 8.38 6.59
N GLY A 126 14.20 8.03 7.84
CA GLY A 126 15.34 8.52 8.63
C GLY A 126 16.71 8.21 8.02
N LEU A 127 16.90 7.00 7.49
CA LEU A 127 18.16 6.63 6.82
C LEU A 127 18.38 7.39 5.52
N VAL A 128 17.30 7.60 4.76
CA VAL A 128 17.33 8.42 3.54
C VAL A 128 17.65 9.86 3.87
N ASP A 129 17.06 10.41 4.94
CA ASP A 129 17.32 11.75 5.45
C ASP A 129 18.77 11.96 5.90
N ASP A 130 19.32 11.03 6.70
CA ASP A 130 20.71 11.08 7.17
C ASP A 130 21.69 11.12 5.98
N LYS A 131 21.36 10.41 4.88
CA LYS A 131 22.14 10.46 3.64
C LYS A 131 21.93 11.73 2.84
N MET A 132 20.70 12.20 2.70
CA MET A 132 20.40 13.41 1.94
C MET A 132 20.94 14.69 2.59
N SER A 133 20.95 14.74 3.93
CA SER A 133 21.40 15.92 4.68
C SER A 133 22.91 15.96 4.89
N SER A 134 23.57 14.82 5.13
CA SER A 134 24.98 14.79 5.52
C SER A 134 25.78 13.62 4.94
N TYR A 135 25.20 12.86 4.01
CA TYR A 135 25.77 11.63 3.47
C TYR A 135 26.21 10.63 4.56
N ALA A 136 25.53 10.64 5.71
CA ALA A 136 25.89 9.86 6.88
C ALA A 136 25.47 8.39 6.73
N LYS A 137 26.36 7.46 7.11
CA LYS A 137 26.05 6.02 7.14
C LYS A 137 25.55 5.62 8.52
N THR A 138 24.23 5.68 8.71
CA THR A 138 23.59 5.24 9.95
C THR A 138 23.19 3.76 9.89
N SER A 139 23.31 3.06 11.02
CA SER A 139 22.90 1.66 11.12
C SER A 139 21.37 1.59 11.27
N PHE A 140 20.75 0.56 10.67
CA PHE A 140 19.30 0.40 10.71
C PHE A 140 18.79 0.24 12.15
N SER A 141 19.42 -0.62 12.96
CA SER A 141 19.01 -0.85 14.35
C SER A 141 19.16 0.40 15.21
N GLY A 142 20.24 1.16 15.03
CA GLY A 142 20.43 2.43 15.74
C GLY A 142 19.38 3.47 15.35
N ALA A 143 19.08 3.59 14.06
CA ALA A 143 18.02 4.45 13.55
C ALA A 143 16.63 4.00 14.01
N PHE A 144 16.40 2.69 14.16
CA PHE A 144 15.15 2.12 14.64
C PHE A 144 14.89 2.53 16.08
N ILE A 145 15.85 2.30 16.99
CA ILE A 145 15.72 2.65 18.41
C ILE A 145 15.56 4.16 18.58
N ARG A 146 16.39 4.97 17.89
CA ARG A 146 16.34 6.44 17.95
C ARG A 146 14.99 7.00 17.53
N ASN A 147 14.35 6.39 16.53
CA ASN A 147 13.11 6.89 15.96
C ASN A 147 11.86 6.15 16.46
N LEU A 148 11.97 5.11 17.28
CA LEU A 148 10.85 4.24 17.65
C LEU A 148 9.67 5.01 18.25
N GLY A 149 9.92 5.89 19.22
CA GLY A 149 8.85 6.67 19.87
C GLY A 149 8.14 7.61 18.88
N ARG A 150 8.92 8.26 18.02
CA ARG A 150 8.40 9.17 16.98
C ARG A 150 7.63 8.40 15.92
N ALA A 151 8.22 7.33 15.39
CA ALA A 151 7.59 6.43 14.42
C ALA A 151 6.26 5.88 14.97
N SER A 152 6.22 5.46 16.24
CA SER A 152 5.01 4.93 16.88
C SER A 152 3.90 5.96 16.97
N LEU A 153 4.22 7.21 17.37
CA LEU A 153 3.22 8.30 17.43
C LEU A 153 2.64 8.62 16.05
N TRP A 154 3.47 8.62 15.01
CA TRP A 154 3.00 8.81 13.63
C TRP A 154 2.10 7.66 13.19
N GLN A 155 2.53 6.41 13.40
CA GLN A 155 1.78 5.23 12.97
C GLN A 155 0.45 5.07 13.71
N LEU A 156 0.36 5.52 14.96
CA LEU A 156 -0.89 5.47 15.74
C LEU A 156 -2.01 6.31 15.12
N ILE A 157 -1.68 7.42 14.44
CA ILE A 157 -2.65 8.23 13.70
C ILE A 157 -2.76 7.78 12.24
N TYR A 158 -1.62 7.54 11.58
CA TYR A 158 -1.58 7.24 10.16
C TYR A 158 -2.26 5.91 9.81
N VAL A 159 -2.05 4.85 10.60
CA VAL A 159 -2.56 3.51 10.29
C VAL A 159 -4.09 3.46 10.33
N PRO A 160 -4.78 3.94 11.39
CA PRO A 160 -6.25 3.93 11.40
C PRO A 160 -6.85 4.79 10.28
N VAL A 161 -6.32 5.99 10.06
CA VAL A 161 -6.82 6.90 9.02
C VAL A 161 -6.68 6.29 7.63
N THR A 162 -5.52 5.70 7.34
CA THR A 162 -5.29 5.04 6.04
C THR A 162 -6.03 3.73 5.89
N PHE A 163 -6.29 3.01 6.99
CA PHE A 163 -7.13 1.82 6.99
C PHE A 163 -8.58 2.14 6.61
N VAL A 164 -9.17 3.16 7.23
CA VAL A 164 -10.52 3.63 6.89
C VAL A 164 -10.57 4.14 5.46
N TYR A 165 -9.59 4.93 5.03
CA TYR A 165 -9.50 5.41 3.66
C TYR A 165 -9.43 4.26 2.65
N ASP A 166 -8.53 3.29 2.87
CA ASP A 166 -8.37 2.15 1.95
C ASP A 166 -9.63 1.29 1.90
N ALA A 167 -10.30 1.05 3.04
CA ALA A 167 -11.55 0.30 3.10
C ALA A 167 -12.68 1.00 2.33
N LEU A 168 -12.85 2.32 2.53
CA LEU A 168 -13.83 3.12 1.79
C LEU A 168 -13.55 3.13 0.29
N MET A 169 -12.29 3.28 -0.11
CA MET A 169 -11.91 3.27 -1.52
C MET A 169 -12.11 1.90 -2.17
N LEU A 170 -11.88 0.81 -1.43
CA LEU A 170 -12.17 -0.55 -1.90
C LEU A 170 -13.67 -0.74 -2.15
N VAL A 171 -14.51 -0.31 -1.22
CA VAL A 171 -15.98 -0.36 -1.37
C VAL A 171 -16.43 0.47 -2.57
N LEU A 172 -15.92 1.70 -2.71
CA LEU A 172 -16.22 2.56 -3.86
C LEU A 172 -15.81 1.92 -5.18
N CYS A 173 -14.62 1.32 -5.25
CA CYS A 173 -14.14 0.64 -6.45
C CYS A 173 -14.97 -0.61 -6.79
N TYR A 174 -15.42 -1.34 -5.78
CA TYR A 174 -16.29 -2.49 -5.95
C TYR A 174 -17.68 -2.08 -6.47
N LEU A 175 -18.29 -1.05 -5.87
CA LEU A 175 -19.58 -0.50 -6.34
C LEU A 175 -19.46 0.03 -7.77
N PHE A 176 -18.39 0.75 -8.07
CA PHE A 176 -18.10 1.25 -9.41
C PHE A 176 -17.96 0.11 -10.43
N PHE A 177 -17.25 -0.96 -10.07
CA PHE A 177 -17.13 -2.16 -10.90
C PHE A 177 -18.50 -2.81 -11.18
N LEU A 178 -19.35 -2.99 -10.16
CA LEU A 178 -20.71 -3.53 -10.34
C LEU A 178 -21.59 -2.63 -11.22
N THR A 179 -21.50 -1.31 -11.08
CA THR A 179 -22.26 -0.39 -11.94
C THR A 179 -21.85 -0.50 -13.40
N LEU A 180 -20.54 -0.64 -13.68
CA LEU A 180 -20.05 -0.78 -15.05
C LEU A 180 -20.47 -2.12 -15.70
N LEU A 181 -20.51 -3.20 -14.92
CA LEU A 181 -20.99 -4.49 -15.43
C LEU A 181 -22.46 -4.45 -15.85
N ASN A 182 -23.30 -3.66 -15.18
CA ASN A 182 -24.72 -3.53 -15.50
C ASN A 182 -25.00 -2.64 -16.73
N VAL A 183 -24.07 -1.78 -17.14
CA VAL A 183 -24.28 -0.80 -18.21
C VAL A 183 -23.86 -1.33 -19.59
N ILE A 184 -22.93 -2.28 -19.66
CA ILE A 184 -22.32 -2.69 -20.93
C ILE A 184 -22.93 -4.02 -21.42
N SER A 185 -23.59 -3.97 -22.58
CA SER A 185 -24.36 -5.09 -23.16
C SER A 185 -23.52 -6.28 -23.64
N PHE A 186 -22.20 -6.12 -23.83
CA PHE A 186 -21.30 -7.16 -24.36
C PHE A 186 -20.40 -7.72 -23.25
N THR A 187 -20.75 -8.88 -22.68
CA THR A 187 -20.24 -9.42 -21.40
C THR A 187 -18.70 -9.50 -21.28
N LEU A 188 -18.01 -9.86 -22.36
CA LEU A 188 -16.56 -10.08 -22.35
C LEU A 188 -15.76 -8.77 -22.47
N LEU A 189 -16.21 -7.84 -23.31
CA LEU A 189 -15.59 -6.51 -23.43
C LEU A 189 -15.93 -5.65 -22.21
N ALA A 190 -17.16 -5.79 -21.69
CA ALA A 190 -17.64 -5.14 -20.48
C ALA A 190 -16.78 -5.44 -19.27
N SER A 191 -16.53 -6.72 -19.01
CA SER A 191 -15.76 -7.17 -17.85
C SER A 191 -14.30 -6.72 -17.90
N ALA A 192 -13.68 -6.78 -19.07
CA ALA A 192 -12.31 -6.30 -19.27
C ALA A 192 -12.19 -4.78 -19.06
N LEU A 193 -13.09 -3.98 -19.65
CA LEU A 193 -13.10 -2.53 -19.49
C LEU A 193 -13.44 -2.10 -18.06
N ALA A 194 -14.42 -2.74 -17.43
CA ALA A 194 -14.81 -2.49 -16.04
C ALA A 194 -13.66 -2.78 -15.07
N LEU A 195 -12.92 -3.87 -15.31
CA LEU A 195 -11.75 -4.23 -14.52
C LEU A 195 -10.60 -3.23 -14.72
N MET A 196 -10.32 -2.83 -15.97
CA MET A 196 -9.28 -1.84 -16.26
C MET A 196 -9.58 -0.49 -15.57
N LEU A 197 -10.83 -0.04 -15.64
CA LEU A 197 -11.22 1.26 -15.07
C LEU A 197 -11.25 1.22 -13.55
N SER A 198 -11.66 0.10 -12.94
CA SER A 198 -11.64 -0.06 -11.47
C SER A 198 -10.22 -0.13 -10.92
N VAL A 199 -9.29 -0.82 -11.60
CA VAL A 199 -7.87 -0.82 -11.24
C VAL A 199 -7.28 0.58 -11.38
N THR A 200 -7.64 1.32 -12.43
CA THR A 200 -7.21 2.70 -12.62
C THR A 200 -7.69 3.59 -11.47
N LEU A 201 -8.95 3.46 -11.06
CA LEU A 201 -9.52 4.19 -9.93
C LEU A 201 -8.78 3.88 -8.62
N LEU A 202 -8.42 2.61 -8.37
CA LEU A 202 -7.61 2.22 -7.22
C LEU A 202 -6.24 2.88 -7.24
N LEU A 203 -5.56 2.91 -8.40
CA LEU A 203 -4.25 3.57 -8.52
C LEU A 203 -4.35 5.08 -8.27
N VAL A 204 -5.38 5.72 -8.81
CA VAL A 204 -5.67 7.14 -8.56
C VAL A 204 -5.87 7.39 -7.07
N ALA A 205 -6.69 6.58 -6.39
CA ALA A 205 -6.90 6.70 -4.94
C ALA A 205 -5.59 6.54 -4.14
N GLN A 206 -4.74 5.57 -4.51
CA GLN A 206 -3.43 5.40 -3.87
C GLN A 206 -2.52 6.61 -4.10
N ALA A 207 -2.49 7.16 -5.32
CA ALA A 207 -1.72 8.35 -5.65
C ALA A 207 -2.21 9.60 -4.87
N VAL A 208 -3.53 9.76 -4.69
CA VAL A 208 -4.10 10.83 -3.85
C VAL A 208 -3.62 10.68 -2.40
N LYS A 209 -3.75 9.49 -1.81
CA LYS A 209 -3.29 9.22 -0.44
C LYS A 209 -1.81 9.56 -0.26
N LEU A 210 -0.95 9.10 -1.17
CA LEU A 210 0.49 9.35 -1.13
C LEU A 210 0.81 10.85 -1.26
N SER A 211 0.09 11.56 -2.13
CA SER A 211 0.27 12.99 -2.34
C SER A 211 -0.11 13.81 -1.11
N VAL A 212 -1.23 13.46 -0.46
CA VAL A 212 -1.72 14.17 0.75
C VAL A 212 -0.76 14.01 1.93
N PHE A 213 -0.26 12.78 2.16
CA PHE A 213 0.64 12.51 3.29
C PHE A 213 2.12 12.73 2.99
N ASN A 214 2.46 13.16 1.76
CA ASN A 214 3.83 13.33 1.28
C ASN A 214 4.69 14.18 2.23
N GLY A 215 4.22 15.35 2.65
CA GLY A 215 5.06 16.26 3.44
C GLY A 215 5.23 15.89 4.92
N VAL A 216 4.45 14.95 5.46
CA VAL A 216 4.34 14.77 6.91
C VAL A 216 5.52 13.99 7.50
N VAL A 217 5.92 12.88 6.86
CA VAL A 217 7.06 12.07 7.34
C VAL A 217 8.38 12.84 7.24
N PRO A 218 8.72 13.52 6.13
CA PRO A 218 9.94 14.34 6.07
C PRO A 218 9.94 15.50 7.05
N ALA A 219 8.81 16.19 7.25
CA ALA A 219 8.71 17.24 8.27
C ALA A 219 8.95 16.71 9.69
N PHE A 220 8.56 15.46 9.95
CA PHE A 220 8.80 14.83 11.23
C PHE A 220 10.25 14.35 11.35
N VAL A 221 10.82 13.73 10.32
CA VAL A 221 12.19 13.22 10.33
C VAL A 221 13.22 14.35 10.27
N SER A 222 13.21 15.16 9.20
CA SER A 222 14.23 16.17 8.89
C SER A 222 14.15 17.39 9.81
N ASP A 223 12.95 17.91 10.06
CA ASP A 223 12.77 19.16 10.85
C ASP A 223 12.51 18.92 12.33
N LYS A 224 12.45 17.65 12.76
CA LYS A 224 12.19 17.25 14.14
C LYS A 224 10.95 17.91 14.78
N LEU A 225 9.96 18.28 13.96
CA LEU A 225 8.75 18.97 14.41
C LEU A 225 7.87 18.07 15.30
N LYS A 226 7.01 18.70 16.10
CA LYS A 226 5.90 18.02 16.80
C LYS A 226 4.86 17.53 15.77
N LEU A 227 4.12 16.47 16.09
CA LEU A 227 3.20 15.79 15.17
C LEU A 227 2.16 16.75 14.53
N SER A 228 1.57 17.63 15.33
CA SER A 228 0.60 18.62 14.85
C SER A 228 1.22 19.67 13.92
N ALA A 229 2.45 20.10 14.19
CA ALA A 229 3.19 21.03 13.35
C ALA A 229 3.62 20.37 12.03
N ALA A 230 4.05 19.11 12.08
CA ALA A 230 4.40 18.33 10.89
C ALA A 230 3.19 18.09 9.97
N LEU A 231 2.00 17.82 10.54
CA LEU A 231 0.76 17.74 9.77
C LEU A 231 0.43 19.07 9.09
N LYS A 232 0.42 20.18 9.83
CA LYS A 232 0.14 21.51 9.28
C LYS A 232 1.12 21.87 8.15
N LYS A 233 2.41 21.59 8.33
CA LYS A 233 3.45 21.82 7.32
C LYS A 233 3.29 20.89 6.10
N GLY A 234 2.96 19.63 6.32
CA GLY A 234 2.67 18.70 5.23
C GLY A 234 1.50 19.16 4.36
N PHE A 235 0.41 19.63 4.99
CA PHE A 235 -0.76 20.17 4.28
C PHE A 235 -0.52 21.53 3.63
N SER A 236 0.34 22.40 4.20
CA SER A 236 0.68 23.67 3.55
C SER A 236 1.48 23.44 2.27
N HIS A 237 2.38 22.45 2.24
CA HIS A 237 3.12 22.08 1.02
C HIS A 237 2.24 21.49 -0.07
N LEU A 238 1.07 20.98 0.28
CA LEU A 238 0.09 20.47 -0.67
C LEU A 238 -0.53 21.60 -1.51
N LYS A 239 -0.74 22.78 -0.91
CA LYS A 239 -1.38 23.92 -1.56
C LYS A 239 -0.51 24.43 -2.71
N GLY A 240 -1.06 24.41 -3.92
CA GLY A 240 -0.37 24.85 -5.15
C GLY A 240 0.61 23.85 -5.76
N ARG A 241 0.90 22.71 -5.11
CA ARG A 241 1.85 21.69 -5.62
C ARG A 241 1.26 20.28 -5.72
N PHE A 242 -0.01 20.13 -5.36
CA PHE A 242 -0.74 18.86 -5.44
C PHE A 242 -0.64 18.20 -6.83
N GLY A 243 -0.85 18.94 -7.92
CA GLY A 243 -0.84 18.37 -9.28
C GLY A 243 0.51 17.73 -9.66
N ALA A 244 1.63 18.37 -9.31
CA ALA A 244 2.96 17.86 -9.58
C ALA A 244 3.29 16.60 -8.73
N LEU A 245 2.89 16.60 -7.46
CA LEU A 245 3.02 15.43 -6.58
C LEU A 245 2.15 14.27 -7.06
N PHE A 246 0.88 14.55 -7.35
CA PHE A 246 -0.10 13.58 -7.79
C PHE A 246 0.33 12.90 -9.09
N SER A 247 0.75 13.67 -10.09
CA SER A 247 1.28 13.12 -11.35
C SER A 247 2.50 12.23 -11.12
N THR A 248 3.43 12.65 -10.26
CA THR A 248 4.63 11.85 -9.92
C THR A 248 4.25 10.54 -9.23
N TYR A 249 3.33 10.58 -8.27
CA TYR A 249 2.87 9.38 -7.55
C TYR A 249 2.02 8.46 -8.42
N LEU A 250 1.18 8.99 -9.30
CA LEU A 250 0.38 8.22 -10.25
C LEU A 250 1.29 7.46 -11.22
N ALA A 251 2.24 8.16 -11.84
CA ALA A 251 3.23 7.55 -12.74
C ALA A 251 4.07 6.48 -12.02
N THR A 252 4.53 6.77 -10.79
CA THR A 252 5.28 5.79 -10.00
C THR A 252 4.45 4.58 -9.63
N SER A 253 3.17 4.76 -9.27
CA SER A 253 2.26 3.66 -8.93
C SER A 253 1.99 2.76 -10.14
N LEU A 254 1.85 3.33 -11.33
CA LEU A 254 1.74 2.57 -12.58
C LEU A 254 3.02 1.76 -12.86
N ILE A 255 4.20 2.37 -12.69
CA ILE A 255 5.49 1.66 -12.86
C ILE A 255 5.61 0.51 -11.87
N ILE A 256 5.22 0.71 -10.61
CA ILE A 256 5.21 -0.35 -9.58
C ILE A 256 4.26 -1.48 -9.98
N LEU A 257 3.06 -1.17 -10.47
CA LEU A 257 2.11 -2.18 -10.93
C LEU A 257 2.70 -3.01 -12.08
N CYS A 258 3.28 -2.36 -13.10
CA CYS A 258 3.95 -3.05 -14.20
C CYS A 258 5.11 -3.92 -13.72
N MET A 259 5.93 -3.40 -12.79
CA MET A 259 7.02 -4.15 -12.18
C MET A 259 6.52 -5.40 -11.45
N TYR A 260 5.40 -5.30 -10.72
CA TYR A 260 4.80 -6.43 -10.02
C TYR A 260 4.23 -7.48 -10.98
N MET A 261 3.59 -7.07 -12.06
CA MET A 261 3.10 -8.01 -13.09
C MET A 261 4.25 -8.76 -13.73
N VAL A 262 5.31 -8.05 -14.14
CA VAL A 262 6.51 -8.65 -14.75
C VAL A 262 7.20 -9.57 -13.75
N ALA A 263 7.48 -9.11 -12.53
CA ALA A 263 8.12 -9.92 -11.51
C ALA A 263 7.26 -11.15 -11.15
N GLY A 264 5.95 -10.98 -10.96
CA GLY A 264 5.04 -12.06 -10.62
C GLY A 264 4.99 -13.16 -11.67
N VAL A 265 4.80 -12.79 -12.94
CA VAL A 265 4.62 -13.74 -14.04
C VAL A 265 5.94 -14.37 -14.48
N PHE A 266 6.97 -13.57 -14.75
CA PHE A 266 8.21 -14.08 -15.37
C PHE A 266 9.15 -14.80 -14.39
N THR A 267 9.02 -14.55 -13.08
CA THR A 267 9.90 -15.17 -12.07
C THR A 267 9.15 -16.10 -11.12
N PHE A 268 7.92 -16.49 -11.47
CA PHE A 268 7.04 -17.30 -10.63
C PHE A 268 6.92 -16.74 -9.19
N GLY A 269 6.83 -15.40 -9.09
CA GLY A 269 6.72 -14.68 -7.83
C GLY A 269 8.03 -14.42 -7.06
N ALA A 270 9.16 -15.03 -7.42
CA ALA A 270 10.43 -14.83 -6.70
C ALA A 270 10.89 -13.35 -6.72
N GLY A 271 10.71 -12.68 -7.85
CA GLY A 271 11.04 -11.27 -8.04
C GLY A 271 10.21 -10.32 -7.19
N LEU A 272 9.04 -10.75 -6.68
CA LEU A 272 8.22 -9.94 -5.77
C LEU A 272 8.93 -9.71 -4.43
N LEU A 273 9.81 -10.62 -4.01
CA LEU A 273 10.62 -10.47 -2.79
C LEU A 273 11.51 -9.22 -2.86
N LEU A 274 11.98 -8.83 -4.05
CA LEU A 274 12.76 -7.61 -4.25
C LEU A 274 11.90 -6.44 -4.74
N ALA A 275 10.91 -6.67 -5.58
CA ALA A 275 10.07 -5.60 -6.12
C ALA A 275 9.30 -4.85 -5.01
N VAL A 276 8.81 -5.58 -4.00
CA VAL A 276 8.08 -4.99 -2.86
C VAL A 276 8.97 -4.03 -2.04
N PRO A 277 10.15 -4.41 -1.55
CA PRO A 277 10.98 -3.47 -0.79
C PRO A 277 11.45 -2.28 -1.63
N VAL A 278 11.77 -2.50 -2.91
CA VAL A 278 12.19 -1.45 -3.86
C VAL A 278 11.08 -0.42 -4.08
N SER A 279 9.83 -0.85 -4.21
CA SER A 279 8.71 0.06 -4.43
C SER A 279 8.47 1.00 -3.24
N TYR A 280 8.54 0.50 -2.01
CA TYR A 280 8.44 1.33 -0.81
C TYR A 280 9.63 2.29 -0.68
N LEU A 281 10.86 1.83 -0.93
CA LEU A 281 12.03 2.71 -0.88
C LEU A 281 11.90 3.83 -1.93
N MET A 282 11.41 3.52 -3.13
CA MET A 282 11.15 4.51 -4.18
C MET A 282 10.15 5.56 -3.73
N LEU A 283 9.03 5.15 -3.11
CA LEU A 283 8.03 6.07 -2.59
C LEU A 283 8.58 6.97 -1.47
N ILE A 284 9.43 6.42 -0.59
CA ILE A 284 10.13 7.19 0.45
C ILE A 284 11.11 8.19 -0.18
N CYS A 285 11.91 7.77 -1.17
CA CYS A 285 12.83 8.67 -1.87
C CYS A 285 12.09 9.84 -2.54
N ILE A 286 10.95 9.58 -3.20
CA ILE A 286 10.09 10.64 -3.77
C ILE A 286 9.61 11.58 -2.67
N GLN A 287 9.23 11.03 -1.52
CA GLN A 287 8.74 11.78 -0.38
C GLN A 287 9.78 12.79 0.14
N PHE A 288 11.01 12.33 0.36
CA PHE A 288 12.09 13.19 0.85
C PHE A 288 12.61 14.16 -0.22
N VAL A 289 12.81 13.71 -1.46
CA VAL A 289 13.27 14.57 -2.55
C VAL A 289 12.28 15.69 -2.82
N SER A 290 10.98 15.39 -2.88
CA SER A 290 9.96 16.43 -3.07
C SER A 290 9.95 17.43 -1.91
N TYR A 291 10.09 16.96 -0.66
CA TYR A 291 10.16 17.82 0.51
C TYR A 291 11.35 18.78 0.48
N TYR A 292 12.55 18.26 0.21
CA TYR A 292 13.77 19.08 0.13
C TYR A 292 13.71 20.11 -1.01
N MET A 293 13.23 19.70 -2.18
CA MET A 293 12.99 20.61 -3.31
C MET A 293 12.01 21.73 -2.95
N PHE A 294 10.99 21.43 -2.16
CA PHE A 294 9.93 22.36 -1.80
C PHE A 294 10.34 23.36 -0.71
N GLU A 295 11.19 22.92 0.21
CA GLU A 295 11.80 23.72 1.27
C GLU A 295 13.02 24.52 0.78
N GLY A 296 13.53 24.26 -0.42
CA GLY A 296 14.76 24.90 -0.92
C GLY A 296 16.04 24.33 -0.32
N LYS A 297 15.99 23.18 0.37
CA LYS A 297 17.18 22.62 1.02
C LYS A 297 18.12 21.97 0.03
N LYS A 298 19.43 22.23 0.18
CA LYS A 298 20.48 21.49 -0.51
C LYS A 298 20.49 20.03 -0.02
N TYR A 299 20.64 19.07 -0.94
CA TYR A 299 20.70 17.64 -0.59
C TYR A 299 21.65 16.84 -1.46
N PHE A 300 22.23 15.80 -0.88
CA PHE A 300 23.04 14.81 -1.58
C PHE A 300 22.16 13.80 -2.31
N ILE A 301 22.48 13.53 -3.58
CA ILE A 301 21.96 12.39 -4.35
C ILE A 301 22.98 11.26 -4.43
N ALA A 302 24.25 11.63 -4.53
CA ALA A 302 25.40 10.74 -4.53
C ALA A 302 26.53 11.42 -3.76
N LYS A 303 27.61 10.68 -3.48
CA LYS A 303 28.77 11.18 -2.71
C LYS A 303 29.36 12.48 -3.28
N ASP A 304 29.32 12.62 -4.60
CA ASP A 304 29.88 13.70 -5.39
C ASP A 304 28.83 14.68 -5.94
N LYS A 305 27.53 14.41 -5.71
CA LYS A 305 26.44 15.16 -6.35
C LYS A 305 25.47 15.75 -5.34
N ILE A 306 25.55 17.08 -5.19
CA ILE A 306 24.64 17.89 -4.39
C ILE A 306 23.67 18.61 -5.34
N ILE A 307 22.38 18.57 -5.01
CA ILE A 307 21.37 19.40 -5.68
C ILE A 307 21.06 20.60 -4.80
N GLN A 308 21.16 21.78 -5.42
CA GLN A 308 20.60 23.02 -4.90
C GLN A 308 19.28 23.30 -5.64
N PRO A 309 18.14 23.39 -4.94
CA PRO A 309 16.86 23.76 -5.55
C PRO A 309 16.89 25.19 -6.10
N GLU A 310 16.15 25.46 -7.18
CA GLU A 310 16.18 26.74 -7.93
C GLU A 310 15.88 28.01 -7.11
N LYS A 311 15.27 27.89 -5.93
CA LYS A 311 15.06 29.05 -5.05
C LYS A 311 16.37 29.70 -4.59
N ASP A 312 17.43 28.92 -4.42
CA ASP A 312 18.74 29.39 -3.95
C ASP A 312 19.68 29.77 -5.11
N LYS A 313 19.35 29.41 -6.36
CA LYS A 313 20.18 29.77 -7.52
C LYS A 313 20.28 31.28 -7.75
N LYS A 314 19.34 32.07 -7.21
CA LYS A 314 19.32 33.53 -7.36
C LYS A 314 20.19 34.28 -6.35
N GLU A 315 20.69 33.63 -5.31
CA GLU A 315 21.53 34.29 -4.29
C GLU A 315 23.04 33.96 -4.44
N GLU A 316 23.41 33.03 -5.32
CA GLU A 316 24.81 32.65 -5.58
C GLU A 316 25.39 33.26 -6.89
N ASP A 317 24.68 34.17 -7.58
CA ASP A 317 25.28 35.04 -8.60
C ASP A 317 26.03 36.20 -7.93
N PHE A 318 27.12 35.86 -7.24
CA PHE A 318 28.07 36.83 -6.66
C PHE A 318 28.81 37.65 -7.73
N TYR A 319 28.61 37.32 -9.01
CA TYR A 319 29.29 37.94 -10.15
C TYR A 319 28.48 39.06 -10.84
N ASP A 320 27.20 39.25 -10.50
CA ASP A 320 26.38 40.33 -11.10
C ASP A 320 26.49 41.67 -10.35
N ASP A 321 27.18 41.71 -9.19
CA ASP A 321 27.44 42.94 -8.41
C ASP A 321 28.80 43.60 -8.72
N PHE A 322 29.49 43.16 -9.77
CA PHE A 322 30.80 43.70 -10.20
C PHE A 322 30.79 44.37 -11.59
N ASP A 323 29.67 44.94 -12.01
CA ASP A 323 29.69 45.91 -13.12
C ASP A 323 29.92 47.33 -12.56
N LEU A 324 31.17 47.77 -12.73
CA LEU A 324 31.70 49.14 -12.54
C LEU A 324 31.07 50.14 -13.52
#